data_AF-A0A7Y8UTQ9-F1
#
_entry.id   AF-A0A7Y8UTQ9-F1
#
_cell.length_a   1.000
_cell.length_b   1.000
_cell.length_c   1.000
_cell.angle_alpha   90.00
_cell.angle_beta   90.00
_cell.angle_gamma   90.00
#
_symmetry.space_group_name_H-M   'P 1'
#
loop_
_entity.id
_entity.type
_entity.pdbx_description
1 polymer ?
#
loop_
_entity_poly.entity_id
_entity_poly.type
_entity_poly.pdbx_seq_one_letter_code
_entity_poly.pdbx_strand_id
1 'polypeptide(L)'
;RLRARLGDDAVQGLRFHADHRPECAWQAATDKSPCPTLHKVQRPGWLLSEPAPLAEHGVHILMGPERIESGWWDGADIRRDYYLIQTRAGQQGWAFRNVGQSDGLWLQGWFA
;
A
#
# COMPACT_ATOMS: atom_id res chain seq x y z
N ARG A 1 16.34 22.07 8.82
CA ARG A 1 17.06 23.02 7.93
C ARG A 1 16.58 22.98 6.46
N LEU A 2 15.49 22.26 6.11
CA LEU A 2 14.94 22.21 4.74
C LEU A 2 13.93 23.33 4.45
N ARG A 3 12.92 23.51 5.32
CA ARG A 3 11.91 24.60 5.22
C ARG A 3 12.52 26.00 5.15
N ALA A 4 13.53 26.28 5.98
CA ALA A 4 14.23 27.57 5.99
C ALA A 4 14.91 27.94 4.66
N ARG A 5 15.14 26.96 3.76
CA ARG A 5 15.78 27.18 2.45
C ARG A 5 14.78 27.18 1.29
N LEU A 6 13.67 26.47 1.41
CA LEU A 6 12.69 26.29 0.32
C LEU A 6 11.38 27.06 0.53
N GLY A 7 11.18 27.65 1.71
CA GLY A 7 9.89 28.24 2.11
C GLY A 7 8.98 27.21 2.76
N ASP A 8 7.98 27.69 3.48
CA ASP A 8 7.07 26.84 4.26
C ASP A 8 6.13 26.01 3.37
N ASP A 9 5.78 26.51 2.19
CA ASP A 9 4.88 25.82 1.25
C ASP A 9 5.58 24.72 0.44
N ALA A 10 6.91 24.73 0.37
CA ALA A 10 7.68 23.78 -0.44
C ALA A 10 7.94 22.44 0.27
N VAL A 11 7.58 22.33 1.56
CA VAL A 11 7.76 21.10 2.35
C VAL A 11 6.41 20.69 2.92
N GLN A 12 5.87 19.61 2.38
CA GLN A 12 4.63 19.02 2.87
C GLN A 12 4.92 17.97 3.95
N GLY A 13 4.09 17.94 4.99
CA GLY A 13 4.09 16.87 5.98
C GLY A 13 3.32 15.65 5.48
N LEU A 14 3.53 14.52 6.14
CA LEU A 14 2.77 13.30 5.93
C LEU A 14 1.94 13.00 7.18
N ARG A 15 0.66 12.67 7.01
CA ARG A 15 -0.20 12.19 8.09
C ARG A 15 -0.85 10.86 7.76
N PHE A 16 -1.14 10.10 8.80
CA PHE A 16 -2.00 8.92 8.70
C PHE A 16 -3.45 9.35 8.45
N HIS A 17 -4.16 8.58 7.64
CA HIS A 17 -5.59 8.68 7.45
C HIS A 17 -6.21 7.31 7.70
N ALA A 18 -7.29 7.25 8.50
CA ALA A 18 -7.88 6.01 8.97
C ALA A 18 -8.71 5.31 7.87
N ASP A 19 -8.03 4.94 6.80
CA ASP A 19 -8.54 4.18 5.67
C ASP A 19 -7.58 3.01 5.41
N HIS A 20 -8.11 1.82 5.22
CA HIS A 20 -7.29 0.63 5.02
C HIS A 20 -6.82 0.49 3.57
N ARG A 21 -7.42 1.22 2.62
CA ARG A 21 -6.96 1.26 1.22
C ARG A 21 -5.59 1.94 1.18
N PRO A 22 -4.55 1.28 0.64
CA PRO A 22 -3.20 1.81 0.69
C PRO A 22 -3.04 3.19 0.03
N GLU A 23 -3.85 3.47 -1.00
CA GLU A 23 -3.88 4.75 -1.71
C GLU A 23 -4.53 5.87 -0.87
N CYS A 24 -5.34 5.52 0.13
CA CYS A 24 -6.10 6.44 0.97
C CYS A 24 -5.63 6.46 2.44
N ALA A 25 -4.67 5.62 2.83
CA ALA A 25 -4.18 5.46 4.20
C ALA A 25 -3.30 6.62 4.70
N TRP A 26 -3.03 7.60 3.84
CA TRP A 26 -2.21 8.77 4.16
C TRP A 26 -2.72 10.02 3.44
N GLN A 27 -2.31 11.19 3.93
CA GLN A 27 -2.56 12.47 3.27
C GLN A 27 -1.36 13.41 3.41
N ALA A 28 -1.18 14.29 2.43
CA ALA A 28 -0.20 15.37 2.45
C ALA A 28 -0.64 16.49 3.39
N ALA A 29 -0.44 16.28 4.70
CA ALA A 29 -0.71 17.26 5.74
C ALA A 29 0.22 17.02 6.93
N THR A 30 0.55 18.09 7.65
CA THR A 30 1.38 17.97 8.85
C THR A 30 0.50 17.56 10.02
N ASP A 31 0.77 16.40 10.60
CA ASP A 31 0.24 16.02 11.91
C ASP A 31 1.30 16.28 12.99
N LYS A 32 0.88 16.84 14.12
CA LYS A 32 1.75 17.06 15.29
C LYS A 32 1.61 15.94 16.33
N SER A 33 0.60 15.08 16.16
CA SER A 33 0.30 14.00 17.10
C SER A 33 1.02 12.72 16.67
N PRO A 34 1.77 12.06 17.57
CA PRO A 34 2.37 10.77 17.28
C PRO A 34 1.28 9.71 17.08
N CYS A 35 1.43 8.89 16.04
CA CYS A 35 0.55 7.75 15.75
C CYS A 35 1.08 6.49 16.47
N PRO A 36 0.22 5.65 17.07
CA PRO A 36 0.64 4.38 17.65
C PRO A 36 1.26 3.45 16.59
N THR A 37 2.35 2.78 16.95
CA THR A 37 3.04 1.84 16.06
C THR A 37 2.31 0.50 15.99
N LEU A 38 1.82 0.14 14.80
CA LEU A 38 1.23 -1.17 14.52
C LEU A 38 2.31 -2.13 14.00
N HIS A 39 2.96 -2.86 14.91
CA HIS A 39 4.12 -3.72 14.59
C HIS A 39 3.80 -4.99 13.79
N LYS A 40 2.53 -5.33 13.60
CA LYS A 40 2.12 -6.63 13.02
C LYS A 40 1.83 -6.62 11.53
N VAL A 41 1.77 -5.45 10.93
CA VAL A 41 1.27 -5.28 9.56
C VAL A 41 2.42 -4.82 8.67
N GLN A 42 2.83 -5.68 7.74
CA GLN A 42 3.82 -5.33 6.74
C GLN A 42 3.14 -4.54 5.62
N ARG A 43 3.66 -3.34 5.34
CA ARG A 43 3.24 -2.49 4.22
C ARG A 43 4.46 -2.14 3.37
N PRO A 44 4.34 -2.13 2.04
CA PRO A 44 5.45 -1.73 1.18
C PRO A 44 5.80 -0.26 1.41
N GLY A 45 7.09 0.08 1.36
CA GLY A 45 7.56 1.47 1.40
C GLY A 45 7.33 2.23 0.10
N TRP A 46 7.08 1.50 -1.00
CA TRP A 46 6.86 2.06 -2.33
C TRP A 46 5.55 1.53 -2.92
N LEU A 47 4.57 2.39 -3.12
CA LEU A 47 3.34 2.08 -3.85
C LEU A 47 3.48 2.51 -5.31
N LEU A 48 2.94 1.71 -6.22
CA LEU A 48 2.77 2.15 -7.60
C LEU A 48 1.67 3.22 -7.66
N SER A 49 1.74 4.11 -8.66
CA SER A 49 0.69 5.11 -8.89
C SER A 49 -0.66 4.45 -9.20
N GLU A 50 -0.63 3.34 -9.93
CA GLU A 50 -1.77 2.47 -10.19
C GLU A 50 -1.33 1.01 -10.05
N PRO A 51 -2.18 0.13 -9.49
CA PRO A 51 -1.90 -1.29 -9.48
C PRO A 51 -1.71 -1.84 -10.89
N ALA A 52 -0.70 -2.69 -11.09
CA ALA A 52 -0.37 -3.25 -12.39
C ALA A 52 -0.51 -4.79 -12.37
N PRO A 53 -0.93 -5.44 -13.47
CA PRO A 53 -0.97 -6.89 -13.53
C PRO A 53 0.44 -7.47 -13.35
N LEU A 54 0.58 -8.44 -12.45
CA LEU A 54 1.85 -9.11 -12.19
C LEU A 54 2.10 -10.15 -13.29
N ALA A 55 2.80 -9.75 -14.34
CA ALA A 55 3.10 -10.60 -15.49
C ALA A 55 4.11 -11.73 -15.19
N GLU A 56 4.80 -11.66 -14.05
CA GLU A 56 5.81 -12.65 -13.67
C GLU A 56 5.18 -13.97 -13.22
N HIS A 57 5.58 -15.05 -13.89
CA HIS A 57 5.13 -16.38 -13.56
C HIS A 57 6.05 -17.00 -12.51
N GLY A 58 5.48 -17.75 -11.55
CA GLY A 58 6.26 -18.46 -10.53
C GLY A 58 6.81 -17.56 -9.42
N VAL A 59 6.05 -16.53 -9.02
CA VAL A 59 6.28 -15.84 -7.75
C VAL A 59 5.92 -16.75 -6.57
N HIS A 60 6.66 -16.63 -5.48
CA HIS A 60 6.38 -17.35 -4.24
C HIS A 60 5.57 -16.50 -3.30
N ILE A 61 4.45 -17.01 -2.78
CA ILE A 61 3.70 -16.34 -1.71
C ILE A 61 4.44 -16.61 -0.40
N LEU A 62 4.93 -15.54 0.23
CA LEU A 62 5.61 -15.59 1.51
C LEU A 62 4.62 -15.47 2.68
N MET A 63 3.62 -14.60 2.56
CA MET A 63 2.55 -14.41 3.56
C MET A 63 1.21 -14.02 2.92
N GLY A 64 0.10 -14.32 3.61
CA GLY A 64 -1.25 -13.94 3.23
C GLY A 64 -2.23 -15.13 3.13
N PRO A 65 -3.50 -14.89 2.76
CA PRO A 65 -4.04 -13.58 2.41
C PRO A 65 -4.30 -12.67 3.62
N GLU A 66 -4.00 -11.39 3.48
CA GLU A 66 -4.60 -10.32 4.27
C GLU A 66 -5.77 -9.74 3.46
N ARG A 67 -6.99 -9.83 3.99
CA ARG A 67 -8.16 -9.27 3.31
C ARG A 67 -8.41 -7.84 3.72
N ILE A 68 -8.51 -6.96 2.73
CA ILE A 68 -8.97 -5.58 2.89
C ILE A 68 -10.31 -5.46 2.18
N GLU A 69 -11.34 -5.20 2.97
CA GLU A 69 -12.66 -4.77 2.52
C GLU A 69 -12.82 -3.33 3.02
N SER A 70 -13.14 -2.38 2.14
CA SER A 70 -13.16 -0.95 2.49
C SER A 70 -13.83 -0.11 1.41
N GLY A 71 -14.27 1.10 1.70
CA GLY A 71 -14.84 2.02 0.70
C GLY A 71 -16.34 1.81 0.40
N TRP A 72 -17.03 0.91 1.09
CA TRP A 72 -18.48 0.74 0.94
C TRP A 72 -19.29 1.99 1.35
N TRP A 73 -18.69 2.92 2.10
CA TRP A 73 -19.33 4.17 2.55
C TRP A 73 -19.19 5.33 1.57
N ASP A 74 -18.24 5.28 0.63
CA ASP A 74 -17.98 6.35 -0.34
C ASP A 74 -18.23 5.93 -1.80
N GLY A 75 -18.69 4.69 -2.02
CA GLY A 75 -18.98 4.15 -3.34
C GLY A 75 -17.74 3.64 -4.09
N ALA A 76 -16.55 3.70 -3.49
CA ALA A 76 -15.33 3.10 -4.00
C ALA A 76 -14.97 1.83 -3.22
N ASP A 77 -15.96 0.92 -3.12
CA ASP A 77 -15.84 -0.38 -2.45
C ASP A 77 -14.75 -1.23 -3.11
N ILE A 78 -13.86 -1.77 -2.30
CA ILE A 78 -12.84 -2.73 -2.71
C ILE A 78 -12.90 -3.95 -1.82
N ARG A 79 -12.60 -5.10 -2.43
CA ARG A 79 -12.48 -6.37 -1.72
C ARG A 79 -11.27 -7.12 -2.26
N ARG A 80 -10.12 -6.96 -1.61
CA ARG A 80 -8.82 -7.43 -2.10
C ARG A 80 -8.16 -8.37 -1.09
N ASP A 81 -7.66 -9.50 -1.58
CA ASP A 81 -6.78 -10.40 -0.85
C ASP A 81 -5.33 -10.08 -1.18
N TYR A 82 -4.62 -9.46 -0.26
CA TYR A 82 -3.22 -9.11 -0.40
C TYR A 82 -2.29 -10.23 0.08
N TYR A 83 -1.17 -10.36 -0.61
CA TYR A 83 -0.12 -11.33 -0.37
C TYR A 83 1.23 -10.62 -0.40
N LEU A 84 2.11 -11.00 0.52
CA LEU A 84 3.54 -10.74 0.34
C LEU A 84 4.07 -11.79 -0.63
N ILE A 85 4.59 -11.36 -1.77
CA ILE A 85 5.17 -12.23 -2.78
C ILE A 85 6.66 -11.99 -2.92
N GLN A 86 7.38 -13.01 -3.41
CA GLN A 86 8.76 -12.90 -3.82
C GLN A 86 8.90 -13.35 -5.27
N THR A 87 9.49 -12.49 -6.09
CA THR A 87 9.85 -12.77 -7.48
C THR A 87 10.99 -13.79 -7.57
N ARG A 88 11.23 -14.35 -8.74
CA ARG A 88 12.37 -15.26 -8.97
C ARG A 88 13.71 -14.55 -8.78
N ALA A 89 13.73 -13.24 -8.99
CA ALA A 89 14.87 -12.37 -8.74
C ALA A 89 15.05 -12.01 -7.25
N GLY A 90 14.20 -12.51 -6.35
CA GLY A 90 14.27 -12.28 -4.91
C GLY A 90 13.58 -11.00 -4.42
N GLN A 91 13.09 -10.14 -5.33
CA GLN A 91 12.37 -8.90 -4.98
C GLN A 91 11.05 -9.23 -4.29
N GLN A 92 10.75 -8.50 -3.20
CA GLN A 92 9.52 -8.69 -2.43
C GLN A 92 8.47 -7.63 -2.76
N GLY A 93 7.32 -8.10 -3.23
CA GLY A 93 6.20 -7.27 -3.65
C GLY A 93 4.96 -7.47 -2.78
N TRP A 94 4.10 -6.47 -2.73
CA TRP A 94 2.76 -6.58 -2.19
C TRP A 94 1.78 -6.67 -3.35
N ALA A 95 1.14 -7.83 -3.50
CA ALA A 95 0.26 -8.10 -4.62
C ALA A 95 -1.10 -8.60 -4.13
N PHE A 96 -2.16 -8.33 -4.88
CA PHE A 96 -3.51 -8.74 -4.50
C PHE A 96 -4.26 -9.43 -5.64
N ARG A 97 -5.35 -10.09 -5.27
CA ARG A 97 -6.44 -10.45 -6.19
C ARG A 97 -7.75 -9.92 -5.66
N ASN A 98 -8.70 -9.63 -6.54
CA ASN A 98 -10.05 -9.29 -6.10
C ASN A 98 -10.77 -10.55 -5.62
N VAL A 99 -11.51 -10.44 -4.51
CA VAL A 99 -12.25 -11.57 -3.95
C VAL A 99 -13.34 -12.00 -4.92
N GLY A 100 -13.43 -13.31 -5.19
CA GLY A 100 -14.42 -13.88 -6.11
C GLY A 100 -14.06 -13.76 -7.60
N GLN A 101 -12.92 -13.15 -7.94
CA GLN A 101 -12.36 -13.18 -9.29
C GLN A 101 -11.24 -14.21 -9.38
N SER A 102 -11.17 -14.92 -10.51
CA SER A 102 -10.11 -15.88 -10.82
C SER A 102 -8.94 -15.24 -11.59
N ASP A 103 -8.81 -13.92 -11.50
CA ASP A 103 -7.77 -13.17 -12.19
C ASP A 103 -6.39 -13.43 -11.57
N GLY A 104 -5.35 -13.08 -12.34
CA GLY A 104 -3.97 -13.08 -11.87
C GLY A 104 -3.76 -12.07 -10.73
N LEU A 105 -2.57 -12.14 -10.12
CA LEU A 105 -2.18 -11.16 -9.11
C LEU A 105 -1.94 -9.79 -9.74
N TRP A 106 -2.31 -8.74 -9.02
CA TRP A 106 -2.01 -7.35 -9.31
C TRP A 106 -1.01 -6.83 -8.30
N LEU A 107 0.07 -6.23 -8.77
CA LEU A 107 1.10 -5.64 -7.94
C LEU A 107 0.66 -4.24 -7.47
N GLN A 108 0.65 -4.03 -6.16
CA GLN A 108 0.38 -2.75 -5.53
C GLN A 108 1.67 -1.95 -5.25
N GLY A 109 2.75 -2.63 -4.89
CA GLY A 109 3.98 -1.97 -4.46
C GLY A 109 5.11 -2.92 -4.07
N TRP A 110 6.27 -2.35 -3.69
CA TRP A 110 7.51 -3.05 -3.38
C TRP A 110 8.02 -2.74 -1.97
N PHE A 111 8.67 -3.72 -1.32
CA PHE A 111 9.13 -3.62 0.07
C PHE A 111 10.52 -2.99 0.29
N ALA A 112 11.25 -2.66 -0.79
CA ALA A 112 12.62 -2.11 -0.83
C ALA A 112 13.73 -3.05 -0.32
#